data_AF-A0A382ZA67-F1
#
_entry.id   AF-A0A382ZA67-F1
#
_cell.length_a   1.000
_cell.length_b   1.000
_cell.length_c   1.000
_cell.angle_alpha   90.00
_cell.angle_beta   90.00
_cell.angle_gamma   90.00
#
_symmetry.space_group_name_H-M   'P 1'
#
loop_
_entity.id
_entity.type
_entity.pdbx_description
1 polymer ?
#
loop_
_entity_poly.entity_id
_entity_poly.type
_entity_poly.pdbx_seq_one_letter_code
_entity_poly.pdbx_strand_id
1 'polypeptide(L)' 'MAVKEKKPLVSILMGSQSDWGVMSHAAQKLDDLGIPWEAQAISAH' A
#
# COMPACT_ATOMS: atom_id res chain seq x y z
N MET A 1 -20.70 -1.52 16.96
CA MET A 1 -20.50 -1.00 15.59
C MET A 1 -19.39 -1.82 14.95
N ALA A 2 -19.69 -2.57 13.89
CA ALA A 2 -18.66 -3.37 13.22
C ALA A 2 -17.68 -2.44 12.52
N VAL A 3 -16.41 -2.50 12.89
CA VAL A 3 -15.33 -1.90 12.09
C VAL A 3 -15.39 -2.59 10.74
N LYS A 4 -15.83 -1.87 9.71
CA LYS A 4 -15.83 -2.37 8.35
C LYS A 4 -14.36 -2.49 7.97
N GLU A 5 -13.79 -3.69 8.09
CA GLU A 5 -12.41 -3.93 7.65
C GLU A 5 -12.30 -3.45 6.21
N LYS A 6 -11.50 -2.40 5.99
CA LYS A 6 -11.16 -1.96 4.64
C LYS A 6 -10.30 -3.06 4.05
N LYS A 7 -10.94 -4.06 3.44
CA LYS A 7 -10.25 -5.06 2.63
C LYS A 7 -9.45 -4.30 1.57
N PRO A 8 -8.11 -4.35 1.61
CA PRO A 8 -7.31 -3.69 0.61
C PRO A 8 -7.64 -4.29 -0.77
N LEU A 9 -7.84 -3.41 -1.75
CA LEU A 9 -8.03 -3.82 -3.15
C LEU A 9 -6.70 -3.85 -3.91
N VAL A 10 -5.70 -3.15 -3.38
CA VAL A 10 -4.36 -3.03 -3.96
C VAL A 10 -3.31 -3.22 -2.87
N SER A 11 -2.32 -4.06 -3.12
CA SER A 11 -1.15 -4.21 -2.26
C SER A 11 0.07 -3.64 -2.96
N ILE A 12 0.76 -2.70 -2.32
CA ILE A 12 2.01 -2.11 -2.78
C ILE A 12 3.16 -2.92 -2.18
N LEU A 13 3.79 -3.73 -3.01
CA LEU A 13 4.96 -4.52 -2.60
C LEU A 13 6.25 -3.82 -3.03
N MET A 14 7.26 -3.89 -2.17
CA MET A 14 8.60 -3.37 -2.42
C MET A 14 9.66 -4.30 -1.85
N GLY A 15 10.89 -4.28 -2.39
CA GLY A 15 11.94 -5.20 -1.97
C GLY A 15 12.53 -4.86 -0.60
N SER A 16 12.54 -3.57 -0.25
CA SER A 16 13.07 -3.04 1.01
C SER A 16 12.29 -1.79 1.44
N GLN A 17 12.31 -1.49 2.73
CA GLN A 17 11.76 -0.23 3.26
C GLN A 17 12.44 1.01 2.66
N SER A 18 13.68 0.89 2.18
CA SER A 18 14.39 1.98 1.49
C SER A 18 13.69 2.42 0.20
N ASP A 19 12.92 1.54 -0.44
CA ASP A 19 12.19 1.84 -1.68
C ASP A 19 10.97 2.74 -1.42
N TRP A 20 10.55 2.91 -0.17
CA TRP A 20 9.33 3.64 0.20
C TRP A 20 9.33 5.09 -0.25
N GLY A 21 10.49 5.74 -0.32
CA GLY A 21 10.61 7.10 -0.86
C GLY A 21 10.06 7.21 -2.28
N VAL A 22 10.22 6.17 -3.11
CA VAL A 22 9.63 6.10 -4.45
C VAL A 22 8.21 5.55 -4.39
N MET A 23 7.99 4.45 -3.68
CA MET A 23 6.72 3.70 -3.70
C MET A 23 5.54 4.45 -3.06
N SER A 24 5.80 5.37 -2.12
CA SER A 24 4.77 6.20 -1.48
C SER A 24 3.95 7.06 -2.45
N HIS A 25 4.48 7.39 -3.63
CA HIS A 25 3.72 8.11 -4.66
C HIS A 25 2.51 7.30 -5.16
N ALA A 26 2.62 5.97 -5.20
CA ALA A 26 1.48 5.11 -5.56
C ALA A 26 0.42 5.13 -4.46
N ALA A 27 0.82 5.04 -3.19
CA ALA A 27 -0.08 5.17 -2.04
C ALA A 27 -0.86 6.48 -2.07
N GLN A 28 -0.18 7.61 -2.29
CA GLN A 28 -0.82 8.92 -2.40
C GLN A 28 -1.88 8.96 -3.50
N LYS A 29 -1.62 8.34 -4.65
CA LYS A 29 -2.60 8.27 -5.75
C LYS A 29 -3.81 7.41 -5.40
N LEU A 30 -3.61 6.31 -4.66
CA LEU A 30 -4.71 5.47 -4.19
C LEU A 30 -5.56 6.20 -3.15
N ASP A 31 -4.94 6.99 -2.27
CA ASP A 31 -5.64 7.85 -1.31
C ASP A 31 -6.48 8.94 -2.02
N ASP A 32 -5.90 9.62 -3.02
CA ASP A 32 -6.60 10.63 -3.84
C ASP A 32 -7.86 10.04 -4.52
N LEU A 33 -7.80 8.76 -4.91
CA LEU A 33 -8.89 8.01 -5.56
C LEU A 33 -9.84 7.33 -4.55
N GLY A 34 -9.53 7.35 -3.26
CA GLY A 34 -10.29 6.64 -2.23
C GLY A 34 -10.22 5.11 -2.33
N ILE A 35 -9.19 4.57 -2.99
CA ILE A 35 -9.01 3.12 -3.16
C ILE A 35 -8.29 2.56 -1.92
N PRO A 36 -8.88 1.61 -1.18
CA PRO A 36 -8.22 1.03 -0.02
C PRO A 36 -7.01 0.19 -0.45
N TRP A 37 -5.89 0.39 0.24
CA TRP A 37 -4.62 -0.24 -0.08
C TRP A 37 -3.85 -0.65 1.17
N GLU A 38 -2.85 -1.50 0.98
CA GLU A 38 -1.83 -1.85 1.99
C GLU A 38 -0.43 -1.81 1.36
N ALA A 39 0.62 -1.70 2.18
CA ALA A 39 2.00 -1.78 1.71
C ALA A 39 2.84 -2.71 2.58
N GLN A 40 3.70 -3.50 1.94
CA GLN A 40 4.61 -4.43 2.62
C GLN A 40 5.98 -4.46 1.91
N ALA A 41 7.04 -4.62 2.70
CA ALA A 41 8.38 -4.90 2.19
C ALA A 41 8.58 -6.42 2.14
N ILE A 42 8.65 -6.97 0.94
CA ILE A 42 8.84 -8.40 0.67
C ILE A 42 9.91 -8.53 -0.42
N SER A 43 11.09 -9.04 -0.04
CA SER A 43 12.14 -9.40 -1.00
C SER A 43 11.74 -10.67 -1.75
N ALA A 44 11.98 -10.69 -3.06
CA ALA A 44 11.83 -11.89 -3.88
C ALA A 44 12.99 -12.88 -3.72
N HIS A 45 14.19 -12.37 -3.40
CA HIS A 45 15.33 -13.18 -2.94
C HIS A 45 15.13 -13.53 -1.47
#